data_AF-A0A534GTJ5-F1
#
_entry.id   AF-A0A534GTJ5-F1
#
_cell.length_a   1.000
_cell.length_b   1.000
_cell.length_c   1.000
_cell.angle_alpha   90.00
_cell.angle_beta   90.00
_cell.angle_gamma   90.00
#
_symmetry.space_group_name_H-M   'P 1'
#
loop_
_entity.id
_entity.type
_entity.pdbx_description
1 polymer ?
#
loop_
_entity_poly.entity_id
_entity_poly.type
_entity_poly.pdbx_seq_one_letter_code
_entity_poly.pdbx_strand_id
1 'polypeptide(L)'
;MATAANAAPALPDASSPPQGAADASRGLSPEADDLLFASPTRLDHIGRIIAPVMVNGQGPFRFIVDTGASWSTVSPHLAHTLGLTPAANQPMQVNGITGTADVSSVLIHRIQAGDLVIEDTRLPVVWAPLMAGADGILGVAGLKGERIFVDFKHNRVVISRTRNGGTPQGFDRVPARLLPGGLLAVSARVG
;
A
#
# COMPACT_ATOMS: atom_id res chain seq x y z
N MET A 1 -83.78 23.67 9.91
CA MET A 1 -82.85 22.59 9.53
C MET A 1 -81.43 23.05 9.83
N ALA A 2 -80.65 22.16 10.48
CA ALA A 2 -79.18 22.13 10.62
C ALA A 2 -78.46 23.38 11.19
N THR A 3 -77.94 23.38 12.44
CA THR A 3 -76.63 22.81 12.91
C THR A 3 -75.42 23.39 12.16
N ALA A 4 -74.28 23.82 12.73
CA ALA A 4 -73.68 23.74 14.07
C ALA A 4 -72.59 24.85 14.16
N ALA A 5 -72.44 25.51 15.30
CA ALA A 5 -71.37 25.32 16.31
C ALA A 5 -69.97 25.83 15.85
N ASN A 6 -69.51 27.01 16.29
CA ASN A 6 -69.01 27.39 17.63
C ASN A 6 -67.51 27.07 17.79
N ALA A 7 -66.68 28.10 17.81
CA ALA A 7 -65.27 28.06 18.21
C ALA A 7 -65.04 29.14 19.28
N ALA A 8 -64.49 28.71 20.42
CA ALA A 8 -64.00 29.56 21.51
C ALA A 8 -62.70 28.91 22.05
N PRO A 9 -61.92 29.56 22.94
CA PRO A 9 -61.01 30.66 22.66
C PRO A 9 -59.55 30.32 23.11
N ALA A 10 -58.68 31.33 23.28
CA ALA A 10 -57.21 31.26 23.21
C ALA A 10 -56.42 31.38 24.55
N LEU A 11 -55.16 30.88 24.51
CA LEU A 11 -53.87 31.26 25.20
C LEU A 11 -53.69 30.98 26.73
N PRO A 12 -52.47 30.61 27.24
CA PRO A 12 -51.34 31.56 27.42
C PRO A 12 -49.88 31.03 27.26
N ASP A 13 -48.93 32.00 27.32
CA ASP A 13 -47.46 31.97 27.10
C ASP A 13 -46.56 31.36 28.22
N ALA A 14 -45.31 31.08 27.82
CA ALA A 14 -44.01 31.29 28.53
C ALA A 14 -43.15 30.06 28.89
N SER A 15 -41.98 29.91 28.23
CA SER A 15 -40.62 29.77 28.83
C SER A 15 -39.55 29.24 27.82
N SER A 16 -38.33 29.78 27.89
CA SER A 16 -37.07 29.26 27.29
C SER A 16 -36.03 29.11 28.43
N PRO A 17 -34.81 28.51 28.28
CA PRO A 17 -34.18 27.58 27.31
C PRO A 17 -33.53 26.32 28.00
N PRO A 18 -32.65 25.51 27.35
CA PRO A 18 -31.21 25.73 27.55
C PRO A 18 -30.31 25.53 26.32
N GLN A 19 -29.14 26.18 26.35
CA GLN A 19 -27.97 25.89 25.52
C GLN A 19 -27.26 24.62 26.01
N GLY A 20 -26.72 23.80 25.09
CA GLY A 20 -25.59 22.89 25.36
C GLY A 20 -25.76 21.43 24.93
N ALA A 21 -25.09 21.06 23.82
CA ALA A 21 -24.43 19.78 23.52
C ALA A 21 -24.14 19.77 22.00
N ALA A 22 -23.07 20.42 21.55
CA ALA A 22 -21.73 19.81 21.44
C ALA A 22 -21.70 18.60 20.48
N ASP A 23 -21.12 18.86 19.30
CA ASP A 23 -20.14 18.00 18.65
C ASP A 23 -20.61 16.61 18.14
N ALA A 24 -21.03 16.57 16.87
CA ALA A 24 -21.01 15.34 16.07
C ALA A 24 -20.22 15.51 14.75
N SER A 25 -19.36 16.53 14.70
CA SER A 25 -18.27 16.65 13.73
C SER A 25 -16.98 16.13 14.35
N ARG A 26 -16.95 14.84 14.65
CA ARG A 26 -15.73 14.05 14.90
C ARG A 26 -15.80 12.86 13.95
N GLY A 27 -15.07 12.83 12.85
CA GLY A 27 -13.62 13.01 12.82
C GLY A 27 -12.99 11.64 13.04
N LEU A 28 -13.08 10.78 12.02
CA LEU A 28 -12.37 9.50 11.94
C LEU A 28 -11.96 9.26 10.48
N SER A 29 -11.03 10.08 10.00
CA SER A 29 -10.04 9.56 9.06
C SER A 29 -8.71 9.77 9.76
N PRO A 30 -8.09 8.72 10.33
CA PRO A 30 -6.67 8.85 10.62
C PRO A 30 -6.00 9.09 9.27
N GLU A 31 -5.27 10.20 9.20
CA GLU A 31 -4.53 10.69 8.05
C GLU A 31 -3.67 9.55 7.49
N ALA A 32 -4.16 8.86 6.46
CA ALA A 32 -3.41 7.85 5.73
C ALA A 32 -2.18 8.45 5.02
N ASP A 33 -2.08 9.78 4.99
CA ASP A 33 -1.00 10.55 4.39
C ASP A 33 0.29 10.53 5.24
N ASP A 34 0.21 10.26 6.55
CA ASP A 34 1.38 10.28 7.47
C ASP A 34 1.92 8.88 7.82
N LEU A 35 1.29 7.83 7.30
CA LEU A 35 1.72 6.45 7.54
C LEU A 35 2.81 6.07 6.54
N LEU A 36 4.04 6.10 7.00
CA LEU A 36 5.20 5.75 6.19
C LEU A 36 5.32 4.22 6.15
N PHE A 37 4.76 3.61 5.13
CA PHE A 37 4.76 2.15 4.91
C PHE A 37 6.09 1.61 4.34
N ALA A 38 6.93 2.52 3.86
CA ALA A 38 8.32 2.29 3.50
C ALA A 38 9.16 3.39 4.15
N SER A 39 10.44 3.15 4.39
CA SER A 39 11.33 4.21 4.88
C SER A 39 11.41 5.34 3.84
N PRO A 40 11.07 6.60 4.17
CA PRO A 40 11.28 7.72 3.25
C PRO A 40 12.76 7.84 2.95
N THR A 41 13.15 7.29 1.81
CA THR A 41 14.43 7.56 1.20
C THR A 41 14.33 8.97 0.65
N ARG A 42 15.09 9.89 1.26
CA ARG A 42 15.10 11.33 0.93
C ARG A 42 15.12 11.57 -0.58
N LEU A 43 14.51 12.68 -0.96
CA LEU A 43 14.08 13.03 -2.30
C LEU A 43 15.24 13.44 -3.21
N ASP A 44 16.31 12.65 -3.27
CA ASP A 44 17.45 12.89 -4.14
C ASP A 44 18.45 11.71 -4.06
N HIS A 45 18.76 11.11 -5.22
CA HIS A 45 19.90 10.21 -5.47
C HIS A 45 20.00 8.86 -4.74
N ILE A 46 18.96 8.34 -4.08
CA ILE A 46 19.02 6.98 -3.53
C ILE A 46 18.64 5.99 -4.65
N GLY A 47 19.58 5.13 -5.04
CA GLY A 47 19.47 4.14 -6.13
C GLY A 47 18.39 3.07 -5.91
N ARG A 48 17.13 3.48 -5.97
CA ARG A 48 15.97 2.59 -5.89
C ARG A 48 15.99 1.64 -7.09
N ILE A 49 15.88 0.35 -6.80
CA ILE A 49 15.79 -0.68 -7.82
C ILE A 49 14.37 -0.62 -8.38
N ILE A 50 14.22 -0.19 -9.64
CA ILE A 50 12.92 -0.13 -10.33
C ILE A 50 12.80 -1.30 -11.28
N ALA A 51 11.77 -2.12 -11.11
CA ALA A 51 11.44 -3.21 -12.02
C ALA A 51 10.23 -2.83 -12.90
N PRO A 52 10.26 -3.17 -14.20
CA PRO A 52 9.08 -3.11 -15.05
C PRO A 52 8.11 -4.24 -14.67
N VAL A 53 6.86 -3.89 -14.40
CA VAL A 53 5.83 -4.84 -13.94
C VAL A 53 4.58 -4.74 -14.81
N MET A 54 4.09 -5.87 -15.28
CA MET A 54 2.78 -5.99 -15.91
C MET A 54 1.74 -6.31 -14.85
N VAL A 55 0.62 -5.58 -14.86
CA VAL A 55 -0.52 -5.78 -13.94
C VAL A 55 -1.76 -6.05 -14.78
N ASN A 56 -2.41 -7.20 -14.58
CA ASN A 56 -3.52 -7.69 -15.38
C ASN A 56 -3.25 -7.63 -16.90
N GLY A 57 -2.00 -7.89 -17.31
CA GLY A 57 -1.57 -7.84 -18.71
C GLY A 57 -1.31 -6.43 -19.26
N GLN A 58 -1.45 -5.38 -18.46
CA GLN A 58 -1.19 -3.98 -18.83
C GLN A 58 0.14 -3.49 -18.23
N GLY A 59 0.79 -2.54 -18.90
CA GLY A 59 2.08 -1.98 -18.46
C GLY A 59 3.13 -1.92 -19.58
N PRO A 60 4.43 -1.83 -19.25
CA PRO A 60 4.99 -1.99 -17.91
C PRO A 60 4.82 -0.76 -17.02
N PHE A 61 4.47 -0.99 -15.77
CA PHE A 61 4.44 -0.01 -14.68
C PHE A 61 5.75 -0.06 -13.89
N ARG A 62 6.09 1.04 -13.24
CA ARG A 62 7.34 1.21 -12.48
C ARG A 62 7.12 0.78 -11.04
N PHE A 63 7.66 -0.37 -10.63
CA PHE A 63 7.59 -0.81 -9.25
C PHE A 63 8.95 -0.71 -8.57
N ILE A 64 8.97 -0.19 -7.35
CA ILE A 64 10.16 -0.27 -6.49
C ILE A 64 10.28 -1.70 -5.96
N VAL A 65 11.44 -2.31 -6.12
CA VAL A 65 11.76 -3.56 -5.43
C VAL A 65 12.14 -3.24 -3.98
N ASP A 66 11.32 -3.67 -3.03
CA ASP A 66 11.51 -3.40 -1.60
C ASP A 66 11.49 -4.70 -0.80
N THR A 67 12.68 -5.15 -0.39
CA THR A 67 12.81 -6.35 0.47
C THR A 67 12.47 -6.08 1.94
N GLY A 68 12.18 -4.84 2.33
CA GLY A 68 11.68 -4.47 3.65
C GLY A 68 10.16 -4.55 3.76
N ALA A 69 9.46 -4.51 2.63
CA ALA A 69 8.00 -4.57 2.59
C ALA A 69 7.49 -6.02 2.61
N SER A 70 6.67 -6.38 3.59
CA SER A 70 6.03 -7.71 3.65
C SER A 70 5.08 -7.96 2.48
N TRP A 71 4.39 -6.92 2.02
CA TRP A 71 3.39 -6.97 0.96
C TRP A 71 3.81 -6.11 -0.24
N SER A 72 3.46 -6.56 -1.44
CA SER A 72 3.45 -5.67 -2.61
C SER A 72 2.29 -4.68 -2.50
N THR A 73 2.43 -3.49 -3.06
CA THR A 73 1.42 -2.43 -2.98
C THR A 73 1.24 -1.75 -4.33
N VAL A 74 0.09 -1.14 -4.55
CA VAL A 74 -0.16 -0.29 -5.72
C VAL A 74 -0.50 1.12 -5.30
N SER A 75 -0.12 2.09 -6.13
CA SER A 75 -0.56 3.47 -5.96
C SER A 75 -2.05 3.62 -6.30
N PRO A 76 -2.77 4.56 -5.67
CA PRO A 76 -4.13 4.88 -6.08
C PRO A 76 -4.23 5.37 -7.53
N HIS A 77 -3.18 6.02 -8.05
CA HIS A 77 -3.12 6.40 -9.46
C HIS A 77 -3.13 5.17 -10.36
N LEU A 78 -2.29 4.16 -10.09
CA LEU A 78 -2.27 2.91 -10.86
C LEU A 78 -3.61 2.18 -10.75
N ALA A 79 -4.18 2.08 -9.55
CA ALA A 79 -5.49 1.45 -9.35
C ALA A 79 -6.57 2.13 -10.18
N HIS A 80 -6.61 3.47 -10.18
CA HIS A 80 -7.53 4.24 -11.01
C HIS A 80 -7.29 4.03 -12.52
N THR A 81 -6.04 4.13 -12.97
CA THR A 81 -5.65 3.92 -14.38
C THR A 81 -6.07 2.56 -14.91
N LEU A 82 -6.00 1.52 -14.07
CA LEU A 82 -6.41 0.17 -14.41
C LEU A 82 -7.91 -0.12 -14.18
N GLY A 83 -8.68 0.86 -13.69
CA GLY A 83 -10.10 0.67 -13.36
C GLY A 83 -10.34 -0.34 -12.24
N LEU A 84 -9.38 -0.49 -11.30
CA LEU A 84 -9.47 -1.42 -10.18
C LEU A 84 -10.35 -0.82 -9.08
N THR A 85 -11.42 -1.53 -8.73
CA THR A 85 -12.31 -1.12 -7.65
C THR A 85 -11.80 -1.62 -6.30
N PRO A 86 -11.58 -0.73 -5.31
CA PRO A 86 -11.25 -1.15 -3.96
C PRO A 86 -12.35 -2.02 -3.35
N ALA A 87 -11.98 -3.08 -2.66
CA ALA A 87 -12.93 -3.92 -1.94
C ALA A 87 -13.46 -3.17 -0.71
N ALA A 88 -14.72 -2.74 -0.76
CA ALA A 88 -15.33 -1.83 0.21
C ALA A 88 -15.27 -2.30 1.68
N ASN A 89 -15.27 -3.61 1.95
CA ASN A 89 -15.40 -4.17 3.30
C ASN A 89 -14.29 -5.14 3.69
N GLN A 90 -13.14 -5.05 3.03
CA GLN A 90 -12.03 -5.96 3.27
C GLN A 90 -10.71 -5.19 3.26
N PRO A 91 -10.49 -4.35 4.29
CA PRO A 91 -9.23 -3.64 4.45
C PRO A 91 -8.09 -4.64 4.70
N MET A 92 -6.88 -4.24 4.32
CA MET A 92 -5.66 -4.97 4.66
C MET A 92 -4.88 -4.15 5.69
N GLN A 93 -4.47 -4.80 6.77
CA GLN A 93 -3.56 -4.19 7.73
C GLN A 93 -2.14 -4.19 7.14
N VAL A 94 -1.54 -3.02 7.06
CA VAL A 94 -0.15 -2.83 6.62
C VAL A 94 0.67 -2.27 7.77
N ASN A 95 1.88 -2.81 7.94
CA ASN A 95 2.84 -2.37 8.94
C ASN A 95 3.85 -1.44 8.28
N GLY A 96 3.90 -0.19 8.74
CA GLY A 96 4.90 0.79 8.37
C GLY A 96 5.91 1.05 9.49
N ILE A 97 6.84 1.96 9.24
CA ILE A 97 7.82 2.39 10.24
C ILE A 97 7.19 3.23 11.36
N THR A 98 6.10 3.94 11.06
CA THR A 98 5.40 4.81 12.02
C THR A 98 4.26 4.10 12.77
N GLY A 99 3.95 2.85 12.43
CA GLY A 99 2.87 2.10 13.05
C GLY A 99 2.15 1.17 12.07
N THR A 100 0.96 0.74 12.44
CA THR A 100 0.11 -0.12 11.61
C THR A 100 -1.13 0.64 11.16
N ALA A 101 -1.64 0.32 9.97
CA ALA A 101 -2.84 0.95 9.45
C ALA A 101 -3.66 0.00 8.57
N ASP A 102 -4.98 0.18 8.63
CA ASP A 102 -5.91 -0.47 7.72
C ASP A 102 -6.05 0.36 6.46
N VAL A 103 -5.73 -0.24 5.31
CA VAL A 103 -5.82 0.42 4.01
C VAL A 103 -6.76 -0.35 3.09
N SER A 104 -7.37 0.37 2.15
CA SER A 104 -8.16 -0.23 1.09
C SER A 104 -7.29 -1.19 0.25
N SER A 105 -7.90 -2.21 -0.32
CA SER A 105 -7.18 -3.18 -1.16
C SER A 105 -7.92 -3.44 -2.47
N VAL A 106 -7.17 -3.80 -3.50
CA VAL A 106 -7.69 -4.19 -4.81
C VAL A 106 -7.34 -5.63 -5.11
N LEU A 107 -8.24 -6.33 -5.81
CA LEU A 107 -7.95 -7.64 -6.37
C LEU A 107 -7.20 -7.48 -7.69
N ILE A 108 -6.11 -8.22 -7.84
CA ILE A 108 -5.29 -8.25 -9.04
C ILE A 108 -5.19 -9.71 -9.48
N HIS A 109 -5.65 -9.98 -10.71
CA HIS A 109 -5.63 -11.32 -11.28
C HIS A 109 -4.22 -11.77 -11.63
N ARG A 110 -3.36 -10.85 -12.08
CA ARG A 110 -2.01 -11.21 -12.47
C ARG A 110 -1.01 -10.07 -12.31
N ILE A 111 0.09 -10.33 -11.62
CA ILE A 111 1.27 -9.47 -11.55
C ILE A 111 2.42 -10.25 -12.18
N GLN A 112 3.13 -9.63 -13.12
CA GLN A 112 4.29 -10.24 -13.75
C GLN A 112 5.48 -9.29 -13.80
N ALA A 113 6.65 -9.78 -13.38
CA ALA A 113 7.92 -9.08 -13.45
C ALA A 113 9.04 -10.06 -13.83
N GLY A 114 9.51 -10.05 -15.08
CA GLY A 114 10.39 -11.12 -15.57
C GLY A 114 9.72 -12.49 -15.48
N ASP A 115 10.38 -13.45 -14.81
CA ASP A 115 9.85 -14.79 -14.55
C ASP A 115 8.86 -14.87 -13.38
N LEU A 116 8.82 -13.83 -12.52
CA LEU A 116 7.89 -13.77 -11.41
C LEU A 116 6.48 -13.60 -11.95
N VAL A 117 5.58 -14.49 -11.54
CA VAL A 117 4.15 -14.41 -11.78
C VAL A 117 3.42 -14.64 -10.46
N ILE A 118 2.55 -13.70 -10.08
CA ILE A 118 1.66 -13.80 -8.94
C ILE A 118 0.23 -13.71 -9.47
N GLU A 119 -0.62 -14.67 -9.12
CA GLU A 119 -2.00 -14.73 -9.60
C GLU A 119 -2.98 -14.58 -8.44
N ASP A 120 -4.15 -14.01 -8.76
CA ASP A 120 -5.30 -13.84 -7.86
C ASP A 120 -4.93 -13.36 -6.46
N THR A 121 -4.20 -12.24 -6.41
CA THR A 121 -3.69 -11.64 -5.18
C THR A 121 -4.40 -10.34 -4.85
N ARG A 122 -4.43 -10.00 -3.57
CA ARG A 122 -4.96 -8.72 -3.11
C ARG A 122 -3.82 -7.84 -2.66
N LEU A 123 -3.76 -6.65 -3.22
CA LEU A 123 -2.75 -5.67 -2.86
C LEU A 123 -3.37 -4.48 -2.14
N PRO A 124 -2.76 -4.00 -1.05
CA PRO A 124 -3.11 -2.72 -0.46
C PRO A 124 -2.87 -1.58 -1.45
N VAL A 125 -3.75 -0.58 -1.40
CA VAL A 125 -3.62 0.69 -2.11
C VAL A 125 -3.05 1.72 -1.13
N VAL A 126 -1.87 2.25 -1.44
CA VAL A 126 -1.09 3.08 -0.50
C VAL A 126 -0.61 4.36 -1.18
N TRP A 127 -0.71 5.51 -0.50
CA TRP A 127 -0.44 6.83 -1.10
C TRP A 127 1.05 7.18 -1.29
N ALA A 128 1.27 8.17 -2.15
CA ALA A 128 2.40 8.34 -3.06
C ALA A 128 3.70 9.05 -2.58
N PRO A 129 3.78 9.80 -1.45
CA PRO A 129 5.03 10.43 -1.05
C PRO A 129 6.18 9.43 -0.87
N LEU A 130 5.83 8.20 -0.46
CA LEU A 130 6.73 7.07 -0.30
C LEU A 130 7.27 6.51 -1.62
N MET A 131 6.46 6.53 -2.68
CA MET A 131 6.77 5.87 -3.95
C MET A 131 7.65 6.70 -4.87
N ALA A 132 7.91 7.99 -4.56
CA ALA A 132 8.74 8.88 -5.38
C ALA A 132 8.40 8.82 -6.89
N GLY A 133 7.10 8.76 -7.21
CA GLY A 133 6.60 8.66 -8.59
C GLY A 133 6.66 7.26 -9.20
N ALA A 134 6.86 6.20 -8.42
CA ALA A 134 6.61 4.82 -8.82
C ALA A 134 5.11 4.47 -8.71
N ASP A 135 4.69 3.49 -9.50
CA ASP A 135 3.30 3.04 -9.59
C ASP A 135 2.94 2.01 -8.50
N GLY A 136 3.95 1.40 -7.86
CA GLY A 136 3.78 0.41 -6.80
C GLY A 136 5.08 -0.01 -6.13
N ILE A 137 4.98 -0.89 -5.12
CA ILE A 137 6.10 -1.55 -4.44
C ILE A 137 5.95 -3.07 -4.65
N LEU A 138 7.06 -3.73 -4.96
CA LEU A 138 7.17 -5.18 -5.03
C LEU A 138 7.83 -5.70 -3.75
N GLY A 139 7.02 -6.25 -2.85
CA GLY A 139 7.44 -6.72 -1.53
C GLY A 139 7.94 -8.17 -1.52
N VAL A 140 8.49 -8.61 -0.38
CA VAL A 140 9.14 -9.94 -0.25
C VAL A 140 8.20 -11.12 -0.47
N ALA A 141 6.91 -11.00 -0.16
CA ALA A 141 5.95 -12.07 -0.42
C ALA A 141 5.89 -12.43 -1.91
N GLY A 142 6.07 -11.44 -2.78
CA GLY A 142 6.15 -11.64 -4.22
C GLY A 142 7.51 -12.12 -4.71
N LEU A 143 8.56 -12.10 -3.89
CA LEU A 143 9.93 -12.39 -4.33
C LEU A 143 10.46 -13.75 -3.84
N LYS A 144 9.64 -14.50 -3.10
CA LYS A 144 10.03 -15.80 -2.53
C LYS A 144 10.29 -16.81 -3.66
N GLY A 145 11.50 -17.38 -3.67
CA GLY A 145 11.91 -18.34 -4.70
C GLY A 145 12.47 -17.69 -5.97
N GLU A 146 12.43 -16.36 -6.05
CA GLU A 146 13.00 -15.59 -7.16
C GLU A 146 14.42 -15.13 -6.84
N ARG A 147 15.21 -14.98 -7.90
CA ARG A 147 16.52 -14.32 -7.89
C ARG A 147 16.37 -12.97 -8.57
N ILE A 148 16.78 -11.92 -7.85
CA ILE A 148 16.86 -10.56 -8.37
C ILE A 148 18.32 -10.27 -8.68
N PHE A 149 18.61 -9.97 -9.95
CA PHE A 149 19.91 -9.47 -10.39
C PHE A 149 19.76 -8.01 -10.79
N VAL A 150 20.60 -7.16 -10.20
CA VAL A 150 20.62 -5.72 -10.46
C VAL A 150 21.96 -5.31 -11.04
N ASP A 151 21.93 -4.75 -12.24
CA ASP A 151 23.07 -4.14 -12.90
C ASP A 151 22.89 -2.63 -12.86
N PHE A 152 23.49 -1.99 -11.85
CA PHE A 152 23.40 -0.53 -11.67
C PHE A 152 24.10 0.24 -12.78
N LYS A 153 25.13 -0.33 -13.41
CA LYS A 153 25.88 0.32 -14.49
C LYS A 153 25.04 0.46 -15.74
N HIS A 154 24.24 -0.56 -16.05
CA HIS A 154 23.37 -0.58 -17.23
C HIS A 154 21.89 -0.34 -16.90
N ASN A 155 21.58 0.05 -15.65
CA ASN A 155 20.23 0.26 -15.14
C ASN A 155 19.25 -0.88 -15.47
N ARG A 156 19.69 -2.13 -15.23
CA ARG A 156 18.94 -3.34 -15.58
C ARG A 156 18.60 -4.16 -14.34
N VAL A 157 17.32 -4.54 -14.22
CA VAL A 157 16.83 -5.48 -13.22
C VAL A 157 16.35 -6.74 -13.94
N VAL A 158 16.79 -7.90 -13.47
CA VAL A 158 16.33 -9.21 -13.94
C VAL A 158 15.76 -9.97 -12.75
N ILE A 159 14.49 -10.35 -12.84
CA ILE A 159 13.83 -11.22 -11.88
C ILE A 159 13.63 -12.56 -12.58
N SER A 160 14.25 -13.60 -12.01
CA SER A 160 14.32 -14.93 -12.62
C SER A 160 14.08 -16.01 -11.57
N ARG A 161 13.47 -17.12 -11.97
CA ARG A 161 13.27 -18.25 -11.03
C ARG A 161 14.61 -18.80 -10.57
N THR A 162 14.72 -19.09 -9.27
CA THR A 162 15.92 -19.72 -8.72
C THR A 162 16.01 -21.16 -9.22
N ARG A 163 16.82 -21.40 -10.27
CA ARG A 163 16.98 -22.73 -10.87
C ARG A 163 18.26 -23.45 -10.44
N ASN A 164 19.26 -22.72 -9.95
CA ASN A 164 20.54 -23.28 -9.47
C ASN A 164 21.06 -22.49 -8.27
N GLY A 165 21.31 -23.19 -7.15
CA GLY A 165 21.76 -22.60 -5.88
C GLY A 165 23.24 -22.18 -5.84
N GLY A 166 23.94 -22.17 -6.98
CA GLY A 166 25.31 -21.70 -7.09
C GLY A 166 25.41 -20.19 -7.11
N THR A 167 26.44 -19.65 -6.47
CA THR A 167 26.86 -18.25 -6.63
C THR A 167 27.58 -18.13 -7.98
N PRO A 168 27.14 -17.25 -8.91
CA PRO A 168 27.85 -17.07 -10.18
C PRO A 168 29.29 -16.59 -9.96
N GLN A 169 30.17 -16.85 -10.92
CA GLN A 169 31.54 -16.35 -10.88
C GLN A 169 31.56 -14.81 -10.81
N GLY A 170 32.39 -14.25 -9.92
CA GLY A 170 32.49 -12.81 -9.71
C GLY A 170 31.48 -12.22 -8.72
N PHE A 171 30.76 -13.06 -7.97
CA PHE A 171 29.85 -12.63 -6.89
C PHE A 171 30.31 -13.18 -5.55
N ASP A 172 30.20 -12.35 -4.52
CA ASP A 172 30.34 -12.79 -3.13
C ASP A 172 28.99 -13.24 -2.56
N ARG A 173 29.01 -14.27 -1.73
CA ARG A 173 27.82 -14.72 -0.99
C ARG A 173 27.89 -14.18 0.43
N VAL A 174 26.92 -13.33 0.77
CA VAL A 174 26.72 -12.85 2.13
C VAL A 174 25.60 -13.68 2.78
N PRO A 175 25.88 -14.49 3.82
CA PRO A 175 24.83 -15.20 4.54
C PRO A 175 23.95 -14.20 5.30
N ALA A 176 22.64 -14.34 5.13
CA ALA A 176 21.62 -13.56 5.83
C ALA A 176 20.70 -14.49 6.64
N ARG A 177 20.13 -13.97 7.73
CA ARG A 177 19.11 -14.63 8.53
C ARG A 177 17.75 -14.03 8.18
N LEU A 178 16.77 -14.89 7.88
CA LEU A 178 15.39 -14.47 7.75
C LEU A 178 14.76 -14.41 9.15
N LEU A 179 14.24 -13.24 9.53
CA LEU A 179 13.54 -13.00 10.80
C LEU A 179 12.02 -13.21 10.63
N PRO A 180 11.26 -13.37 11.73
CA PRO A 180 9.79 -13.37 11.67
C PRO A 180 9.27 -12.13 10.94
N GLY A 181 8.25 -12.29 10.09
CA GLY A 181 7.70 -11.19 9.26
C GLY A 181 8.38 -10.99 7.90
N GLY A 182 9.40 -11.78 7.58
CA GLY A 182 10.02 -11.80 6.25
C GLY A 182 11.24 -10.88 6.08
N LEU A 183 11.71 -10.26 7.17
CA LEU A 183 12.86 -9.36 7.15
C LEU A 183 14.18 -10.13 7.04
N LEU A 184 15.05 -9.72 6.11
CA LEU A 184 16.41 -10.26 5.97
C LEU A 184 17.40 -9.44 6.81
N ALA A 185 18.17 -10.12 7.66
CA ALA A 185 19.19 -9.51 8.53
C ALA A 185 20.58 -10.07 8.23
N VAL A 186 21.57 -9.19 8.14
CA VAL A 186 22.99 -9.54 7.98
C VAL A 186 23.76 -8.89 9.11
N SER A 187 24.61 -9.66 9.80
CA SER A 187 25.56 -9.11 10.75
C SER A 187 26.69 -8.42 9.99
N ALA A 188 26.81 -7.10 10.15
CA ALA A 188 27.88 -6.31 9.57
C ALA A 188 28.55 -5.45 10.65
N ARG A 189 29.83 -5.14 10.45
CA ARG A 189 30.56 -4.15 11.24
C ARG A 189 30.83 -2.97 10.32
N VAL A 190 30.27 -1.81 10.65
CA VAL A 190 30.55 -0.56 9.96
C VAL A 190 31.76 0.06 10.66
N GLY A 191 32.80 0.36 9.89
CA GLY A 191 34.05 0.99 10.37
C GLY A 191 33.87 2.47 10.62
#